data_AF-A0A915UFR2-F1
#
_entry.id   AF-A0A915UFR2-F1
#
_cell.length_a   1.000
_cell.length_b   1.000
_cell.length_c   1.000
_cell.angle_alpha   90.00
_cell.angle_beta   90.00
_cell.angle_gamma   90.00
#
_symmetry.space_group_name_H-M   'P 1'
#
loop_
_entity.id
_entity.type
_entity.pdbx_description
1 polymer ?
#
loop_
_entity_poly.entity_id
_entity_poly.type
_entity_poly.pdbx_seq_one_letter_code
_entity_poly.pdbx_strand_id
1 'polypeptide(L)'
;MRSATEPIDDTSTGKLMEGVLAAFAQFDNDVRSDRTRAGMKAALELGRWVFLAPIGYMNAPRALGKSLMPDPERAPLVRRAFEEYATGRFTKQQLLQQVTAWGLRNRRGQPLSSQAIGMLLRNQLYAGVVDVAEYGVRGKRGDFEPLVSEDTFYRVQAVLSGRTPSLAPQLQGHPDFPLRGFVRCESCGRGLTGSWSKGRSSYYAYYHCRPGCRGVNVTKARLESLFEKELARLQPTAGYMRLLKESVLQIWKARKESARADLARAARQAEAIQKKLDRLDEAFLFERSIDIDVYDRHAEKLREELTLLRIDRHATELEELDVEGILAFAERVLPRAADLWVQASLDQRQRFQQLFFPEGMTFDGRDFVGTAVTTRAFNYLQPIEGGDERLVDLTGIEPVTS
;
A
#
# COMPACT_ATOMS: atom_id res chain seq x y z
N MET A 1 20.48 -49.40 30.21
CA MET A 1 20.73 -48.33 31.20
C MET A 1 19.85 -48.64 32.39
N ARG A 2 20.37 -48.65 33.62
CA ARG A 2 19.51 -48.80 34.81
C ARG A 2 18.98 -47.43 35.20
N SER A 3 17.66 -47.31 35.36
CA SER A 3 17.04 -46.09 35.88
C SER A 3 17.49 -45.89 37.34
N ALA A 4 17.99 -44.71 37.67
CA ALA A 4 18.48 -44.40 39.03
C ALA A 4 17.34 -44.11 40.02
N THR A 5 16.14 -43.83 39.52
CA THR A 5 14.98 -43.37 40.29
C THR A 5 13.86 -44.41 40.40
N GLU A 6 13.88 -45.46 39.58
CA GLU A 6 12.85 -46.50 39.57
C GLU A 6 13.53 -47.88 39.68
N PRO A 7 13.40 -48.59 40.82
CA PRO A 7 14.01 -49.89 41.00
C PRO A 7 13.20 -50.94 40.23
N ILE A 8 13.44 -51.04 38.93
CA ILE A 8 12.84 -52.05 38.05
C ILE A 8 13.85 -53.17 37.87
N ASP A 9 13.44 -54.42 38.09
CA ASP A 9 14.31 -55.58 37.91
C ASP A 9 14.60 -55.86 36.41
N ASP A 10 15.69 -56.58 36.12
CA ASP A 10 16.09 -56.92 34.73
C ASP A 10 15.31 -58.13 34.16
N THR A 11 14.22 -58.58 34.81
CA THR A 11 13.42 -59.72 34.36
C THR A 11 12.54 -59.35 33.17
N SER A 12 12.00 -60.36 32.47
CA SER A 12 11.02 -60.15 31.39
C SER A 12 9.80 -59.34 31.88
N THR A 13 9.41 -59.52 33.15
CA THR A 13 8.33 -58.76 33.80
C THR A 13 8.75 -57.31 34.08
N GLY A 14 9.98 -57.09 34.56
CA GLY A 14 10.51 -55.74 34.81
C GLY A 14 10.58 -54.89 33.54
N LYS A 15 11.09 -55.45 32.43
CA LYS A 15 11.12 -54.76 31.13
C LYS A 15 9.72 -54.41 30.60
N LEU A 16 8.73 -55.28 30.83
CA LEU A 16 7.33 -54.98 30.49
C LEU A 16 6.80 -53.82 31.34
N MET A 17 7.05 -53.82 32.65
CA MET A 17 6.63 -52.76 33.56
C MET A 17 7.29 -51.41 33.23
N GLU A 18 8.57 -51.41 32.85
CA GLU A 18 9.28 -50.21 32.35
C GLU A 18 8.58 -49.63 31.11
N GLY A 19 8.24 -50.48 30.12
CA GLY A 19 7.51 -50.05 28.93
C GLY A 19 6.11 -49.49 29.26
N VAL A 20 5.41 -50.09 30.21
CA VAL A 20 4.10 -49.60 30.68
C VAL A 20 4.23 -48.24 31.39
N LEU A 21 5.22 -48.07 32.28
CA LEU A 21 5.46 -46.80 32.97
C LEU A 21 5.84 -45.68 32.00
N ALA A 22 6.70 -45.97 31.03
CA ALA A 22 7.04 -45.04 29.96
C ALA A 22 5.81 -44.64 29.13
N ALA A 23 4.93 -45.59 28.81
CA ALA A 23 3.68 -45.31 28.11
C ALA A 23 2.73 -44.42 28.94
N PHE A 24 2.62 -44.65 30.25
CA PHE A 24 1.85 -43.78 31.14
C PHE A 24 2.43 -42.36 31.24
N ALA A 25 3.76 -42.24 31.34
CA ALA A 25 4.43 -40.93 31.37
C ALA A 25 4.23 -40.17 30.06
N GLN A 26 4.31 -40.85 28.91
CA GLN A 26 4.02 -40.26 27.61
C GLN A 26 2.55 -39.83 27.52
N PHE A 27 1.61 -40.66 27.96
CA PHE A 27 0.19 -40.33 27.98
C PHE A 27 -0.12 -39.09 28.85
N ASP A 28 0.46 -38.98 30.05
CA ASP A 28 0.27 -37.79 30.89
C ASP A 28 0.86 -36.52 30.23
N ASN A 29 2.01 -36.64 29.56
CA ASN A 29 2.57 -35.54 28.78
C ASN A 29 1.66 -35.12 27.62
N ASP A 30 1.09 -36.08 26.90
CA ASP A 30 0.16 -35.83 25.79
C ASP A 30 -1.13 -35.15 26.30
N VAL A 31 -1.71 -35.63 27.40
CA VAL A 31 -2.89 -35.01 28.05
C VAL A 31 -2.60 -33.57 28.50
N ARG A 32 -1.40 -33.31 29.05
CA ARG A 32 -0.98 -31.94 29.43
C ARG A 32 -0.78 -31.05 28.20
N SER A 33 -0.22 -31.60 27.13
CA SER A 33 -0.06 -30.91 25.84
C SER A 33 -1.42 -30.50 25.27
N ASP A 34 -2.38 -31.43 25.25
CA ASP A 34 -3.75 -31.20 24.78
C ASP A 34 -4.46 -30.13 25.60
N ARG A 35 -4.37 -30.21 26.93
CA ARG A 35 -4.95 -29.20 27.82
C ARG A 35 -4.33 -27.82 27.60
N THR A 36 -3.01 -27.76 27.41
CA THR A 36 -2.31 -26.50 27.14
C THR A 36 -2.74 -25.92 25.80
N ARG A 37 -2.80 -26.75 24.75
CA ARG A 37 -3.23 -26.32 23.41
C ARG A 37 -4.68 -25.84 23.41
N ALA A 38 -5.57 -26.52 24.12
CA ALA A 38 -6.97 -26.11 24.29
C ALA A 38 -7.08 -24.77 25.04
N GLY A 39 -6.32 -24.58 26.11
CA GLY A 39 -6.26 -23.31 26.85
C GLY A 39 -5.74 -22.15 26.02
N MET A 40 -4.67 -22.37 25.25
CA MET A 40 -4.12 -21.38 24.30
C MET A 40 -5.13 -21.03 23.22
N LYS A 41 -5.83 -22.02 22.65
CA LYS A 41 -6.89 -21.79 21.66
C LYS A 41 -8.01 -20.92 22.23
N ALA A 42 -8.51 -21.26 23.42
CA ALA A 42 -9.58 -20.49 24.07
C ALA A 42 -9.16 -19.04 24.33
N ALA A 43 -7.93 -18.81 24.78
CA ALA A 43 -7.40 -17.46 24.97
C ALA A 43 -7.28 -16.67 23.64
N LEU A 44 -6.82 -17.32 22.57
CA LEU A 44 -6.76 -16.73 21.23
C LEU A 44 -8.16 -16.39 20.68
N GLU A 45 -9.16 -17.24 20.92
CA GLU A 45 -10.55 -16.97 20.53
C GLU A 45 -11.15 -15.76 21.24
N LEU A 46 -10.69 -15.47 22.46
CA LEU A 46 -11.01 -14.26 23.22
C LEU A 46 -10.18 -13.03 22.80
N GLY A 47 -9.37 -13.15 21.73
CA GLY A 47 -8.54 -12.05 21.22
C GLY A 47 -7.24 -11.81 22.01
N ARG A 48 -6.87 -12.70 22.94
CA ARG A 48 -5.63 -12.56 23.72
C ARG A 48 -4.45 -13.13 22.93
N TRP A 49 -3.34 -12.40 22.90
CA TRP A 49 -2.08 -12.92 22.39
C TRP A 49 -1.36 -13.76 23.44
N VAL A 50 -1.10 -15.03 23.13
CA VAL A 50 -0.47 -15.99 24.06
C VAL A 50 1.00 -16.30 23.75
N PHE A 51 1.51 -15.78 22.63
CA PHE A 51 2.89 -15.98 22.22
C PHE A 51 3.77 -14.80 22.63
N LEU A 52 5.05 -14.90 22.30
CA LEU A 52 5.97 -13.80 22.44
C LEU A 52 5.47 -12.57 21.66
N ALA A 53 5.44 -11.39 22.29
CA ALA A 53 4.94 -10.16 21.64
C ALA A 53 5.65 -9.89 20.30
N PRO A 54 5.04 -9.27 19.29
CA PRO A 54 5.79 -8.80 18.12
C PRO A 54 6.63 -7.57 18.46
N ILE A 55 7.51 -7.18 17.52
CA ILE A 55 8.30 -5.95 17.63
C ILE A 55 7.36 -4.74 17.65
N GLY A 56 7.59 -3.76 18.52
CA GLY A 56 6.65 -2.66 18.71
C GLY A 56 5.58 -2.94 19.77
N TYR A 57 5.50 -4.16 20.27
CA TYR A 57 4.68 -4.52 21.43
C TYR A 57 5.54 -5.12 22.55
N MET A 58 5.01 -5.02 23.76
CA MET A 58 5.45 -5.72 24.96
C MET A 58 4.30 -6.56 25.52
N ASN A 59 4.63 -7.64 26.22
CA ASN A 59 3.62 -8.37 27.00
C ASN A 59 3.10 -7.44 28.10
N ALA A 60 1.79 -7.22 28.14
CA ALA A 60 1.21 -6.33 29.13
C ALA A 60 1.30 -6.95 30.54
N PRO A 61 1.53 -6.14 31.60
CA PRO A 61 1.42 -6.59 32.98
C PRO A 61 0.01 -7.13 33.25
N ARG A 62 -0.09 -8.16 34.10
CA ARG A 62 -1.38 -8.80 34.44
C ARG A 62 -2.42 -7.81 34.97
N ALA A 63 -1.99 -6.75 35.66
CA ALA A 63 -2.85 -5.70 36.20
C ALA A 63 -3.60 -4.90 35.11
N LEU A 64 -3.07 -4.82 33.89
CA LEU A 64 -3.72 -4.11 32.79
C LEU A 64 -4.91 -4.90 32.20
N GLY A 65 -5.00 -6.21 32.48
CA GLY A 65 -6.02 -7.10 31.94
C GLY A 65 -5.87 -7.42 30.44
N LYS A 66 -4.89 -6.81 29.76
CA LYS A 66 -4.61 -6.93 28.34
C LYS A 66 -3.50 -7.96 28.08
N SER A 67 -3.42 -8.52 26.89
CA SER A 67 -2.32 -9.41 26.52
C SER A 67 -1.07 -8.67 26.04
N LEU A 68 -1.24 -7.56 25.32
CA LEU A 68 -0.17 -6.73 24.78
C LEU A 68 -0.36 -5.26 25.12
N MET A 69 0.75 -4.52 25.16
CA MET A 69 0.80 -3.07 25.23
C MET A 69 1.84 -2.54 24.23
N PRO A 70 1.67 -1.32 23.68
CA PRO A 70 2.68 -0.69 22.83
C PRO A 70 4.03 -0.55 23.56
N ASP A 71 5.12 -0.89 22.86
CA ASP A 71 6.48 -0.62 23.32
C ASP A 71 6.78 0.88 23.15
N PRO A 72 7.12 1.64 24.20
CA PRO A 72 7.26 3.09 24.11
C PRO A 72 8.36 3.54 23.13
N GLU A 73 9.42 2.74 22.95
CA GLU A 73 10.51 3.08 22.04
C GLU A 73 10.25 2.58 20.62
N ARG A 74 9.72 1.36 20.50
CA ARG A 74 9.60 0.69 19.19
C ARG A 74 8.26 0.92 18.51
N ALA A 75 7.18 1.09 19.26
CA ALA A 75 5.85 1.28 18.68
C ALA A 75 5.80 2.48 17.72
N PRO A 76 6.30 3.68 18.08
CA PRO A 76 6.28 4.83 17.16
C PRO A 76 7.03 4.57 15.86
N LEU A 77 8.17 3.86 15.92
CA LEU A 77 8.96 3.49 14.75
C LEU A 77 8.23 2.50 13.84
N VAL A 78 7.49 1.55 14.43
CA VAL A 78 6.66 0.61 13.68
C VAL A 78 5.49 1.34 13.02
N ARG A 79 4.79 2.24 13.73
CA ARG A 79 3.71 3.07 13.15
C ARG A 79 4.20 3.84 11.92
N ARG A 80 5.30 4.58 12.10
CA ARG A 80 5.94 5.32 11.02
C ARG A 80 6.35 4.42 9.83
N ALA A 81 6.87 3.22 10.10
CA ALA A 81 7.25 2.30 9.04
C ALA A 81 6.05 1.86 8.18
N PHE A 82 4.89 1.61 8.80
CA PHE A 82 3.67 1.29 8.08
C PHE A 82 3.14 2.49 7.28
N GLU A 83 3.11 3.68 7.89
CA GLU A 83 2.65 4.92 7.23
C GLU A 83 3.51 5.25 6.00
N GLU A 84 4.84 5.24 6.14
CA GLU A 84 5.77 5.51 5.05
C GLU A 84 5.64 4.46 3.94
N TYR A 85 5.50 3.18 4.30
CA TYR A 85 5.34 2.12 3.31
C TYR A 85 3.98 2.17 2.60
N ALA A 86 2.91 2.60 3.29
CA ALA A 86 1.57 2.79 2.73
C ALA A 86 1.53 3.89 1.65
N THR A 87 2.53 4.75 1.58
CA THR A 87 2.68 5.73 0.48
C THR A 87 3.07 5.09 -0.85
N GLY A 88 3.58 3.85 -0.84
CA GLY A 88 4.12 3.19 -2.02
C GLY A 88 5.41 3.80 -2.58
N ARG A 89 6.03 4.77 -1.88
CA ARG A 89 7.25 5.48 -2.32
C ARG A 89 8.56 4.76 -2.04
N PHE A 90 8.51 3.71 -1.22
CA PHE A 90 9.68 2.96 -0.78
C PHE A 90 9.58 1.49 -1.18
N THR A 91 10.70 0.96 -1.69
CA THR A 91 10.89 -0.49 -1.75
C THR A 91 11.08 -1.06 -0.35
N LYS A 92 10.87 -2.37 -0.18
CA LYS A 92 11.11 -3.06 1.09
C LYS A 92 12.54 -2.86 1.63
N GLN A 93 13.52 -2.79 0.73
CA GLN A 93 14.92 -2.57 1.08
C GLN A 93 15.18 -1.12 1.51
N GLN A 94 14.61 -0.13 0.83
CA GLN A 94 14.69 1.27 1.25
C GLN A 94 14.01 1.47 2.61
N LEU A 95 12.85 0.86 2.84
CA LEU A 95 12.20 0.88 4.15
C LEU A 95 13.11 0.27 5.22
N LEU A 96 13.75 -0.87 4.94
CA LEU A 96 14.69 -1.49 5.87
C LEU A 96 15.85 -0.55 6.24
N GLN A 97 16.42 0.15 5.26
CA GLN A 97 17.47 1.13 5.51
C GLN A 97 16.97 2.27 6.41
N GLN A 98 15.77 2.80 6.13
CA GLN A 98 15.19 3.87 6.93
C GLN A 98 14.88 3.44 8.36
N VAL A 99 14.21 2.31 8.58
CA VAL A 99 13.92 1.85 9.94
C VAL A 99 15.19 1.54 10.73
N THR A 100 16.25 1.10 10.04
CA THR A 100 17.56 0.86 10.67
C THR A 100 18.18 2.18 11.09
N ALA A 101 18.09 3.21 10.25
CA ALA A 101 18.55 4.57 10.56
C ALA A 101 17.77 5.22 11.70
N TRP A 102 16.45 4.98 11.79
CA TRP A 102 15.63 5.44 12.91
C TRP A 102 15.90 4.70 14.24
N GLY A 103 16.73 3.65 14.21
CA GLY A 103 17.06 2.89 15.42
C GLY A 103 16.13 1.73 15.72
N LEU A 104 15.24 1.31 14.81
CA LEU A 104 14.43 0.12 15.02
C LEU A 104 15.34 -1.12 15.06
N ARG A 105 15.30 -1.84 16.17
CA ARG A 105 16.09 -3.06 16.42
C ARG A 105 15.18 -4.20 16.83
N ASN A 106 15.64 -5.42 16.59
CA ASN A 106 15.00 -6.61 17.13
C ASN A 106 15.20 -6.69 18.65
N ARG A 107 14.61 -7.70 19.30
CA ARG A 107 14.73 -7.92 20.74
C ARG A 107 16.16 -8.08 21.25
N ARG A 108 17.08 -8.54 20.40
CA ARG A 108 18.50 -8.74 20.73
C ARG A 108 19.34 -7.48 20.44
N GLY A 109 18.71 -6.35 20.12
CA GLY A 109 19.40 -5.10 19.80
C GLY A 109 20.01 -5.04 18.41
N GLN A 110 19.75 -6.02 17.54
CA GLN A 110 20.33 -6.07 16.19
C GLN A 110 19.39 -5.43 15.14
N PRO A 111 19.93 -4.91 14.02
CA PRO A 111 19.11 -4.47 12.89
C PRO A 111 18.18 -5.57 12.37
N LEU A 112 17.04 -5.16 11.79
CA LEU A 112 16.11 -6.08 11.17
C LEU A 112 16.69 -6.68 9.88
N SER A 113 16.28 -7.90 9.54
CA SER A 113 16.56 -8.49 8.22
C SER A 113 15.47 -8.11 7.22
N SER A 114 15.75 -8.25 5.92
CA SER A 114 14.75 -8.07 4.85
C SER A 114 13.54 -8.99 5.04
N GLN A 115 13.77 -10.23 5.48
CA GLN A 115 12.70 -11.18 5.81
C GLN A 115 11.87 -10.69 7.01
N ALA A 116 12.52 -10.21 8.07
CA ALA A 116 11.83 -9.72 9.26
C ALA A 116 10.93 -8.52 8.95
N ILE A 117 11.38 -7.56 8.14
CA ILE A 117 10.53 -6.46 7.65
C ILE A 117 9.36 -6.98 6.83
N GLY A 118 9.61 -7.94 5.93
CA GLY A 118 8.55 -8.55 5.14
C GLY A 118 7.49 -9.25 6.00
N MET A 119 7.88 -9.90 7.10
CA MET A 119 6.94 -10.52 8.04
C MET A 119 6.21 -9.48 8.88
N LEU A 120 6.91 -8.45 9.34
CA LEU A 120 6.34 -7.33 10.10
C LEU A 120 5.19 -6.68 9.32
N LEU A 121 5.41 -6.31 8.06
CA LEU A 121 4.41 -5.64 7.22
C LEU A 121 3.19 -6.51 6.88
N ARG A 122 3.27 -7.84 7.00
CA ARG A 122 2.17 -8.77 6.73
C ARG A 122 1.40 -9.20 7.98
N ASN A 123 1.89 -8.84 9.16
CA ASN A 123 1.30 -9.30 10.40
C ASN A 123 0.06 -8.47 10.76
N GLN A 124 -1.12 -9.09 10.65
CA GLN A 124 -2.41 -8.45 10.94
C GLN A 124 -2.56 -8.02 12.42
N LEU A 125 -1.70 -8.53 13.31
CA LEU A 125 -1.69 -8.14 14.72
C LEU A 125 -1.42 -6.64 14.91
N TYR A 126 -0.70 -5.99 13.98
CA TYR A 126 -0.49 -4.54 14.04
C TYR A 126 -1.78 -3.74 13.78
N ALA A 127 -2.73 -4.32 13.04
CA ALA A 127 -4.08 -3.78 12.84
C ALA A 127 -5.07 -4.25 13.92
N GLY A 128 -4.60 -4.94 14.96
CA GLY A 128 -5.46 -5.42 16.06
C GLY A 128 -6.21 -6.71 15.75
N VAL A 129 -5.77 -7.48 14.75
CA VAL A 129 -6.41 -8.75 14.37
C VAL A 129 -5.53 -9.93 14.76
N VAL A 130 -6.09 -10.86 15.53
CA VAL A 130 -5.48 -12.14 15.91
C VAL A 130 -5.89 -13.20 14.90
N ASP A 131 -4.91 -13.65 14.11
CA ASP A 131 -5.04 -14.76 13.17
C ASP A 131 -3.90 -15.76 13.41
N VAL A 132 -4.27 -16.98 13.83
CA VAL A 132 -3.36 -18.07 14.17
C VAL A 132 -3.93 -19.36 13.59
N ALA A 133 -3.68 -19.56 12.30
CA ALA A 133 -4.17 -20.71 11.54
C ALA A 133 -3.86 -22.07 12.19
N GLU A 134 -2.71 -22.21 12.87
CA GLU A 134 -2.32 -23.44 13.57
C GLU A 134 -3.33 -23.84 14.67
N TYR A 135 -4.00 -22.86 15.28
CA TYR A 135 -5.02 -23.07 16.32
C TYR A 135 -6.45 -22.96 15.76
N GLY A 136 -6.61 -22.79 14.43
CA GLY A 136 -7.91 -22.60 13.79
C GLY A 136 -8.57 -21.25 14.10
N VAL A 137 -7.84 -20.30 14.68
CA VAL A 137 -8.34 -18.97 15.04
C VAL A 137 -8.05 -18.01 13.89
N ARG A 138 -9.07 -17.35 13.35
CA ARG A 138 -8.93 -16.38 12.27
C ARG A 138 -9.75 -15.12 12.54
N GLY A 139 -9.20 -13.96 12.19
CA GLY A 139 -9.93 -12.70 12.18
C GLY A 139 -10.50 -12.25 13.54
N LYS A 140 -9.93 -12.69 14.67
CA LYS A 140 -10.44 -12.28 15.99
C LYS A 140 -9.92 -10.90 16.36
N ARG A 141 -10.80 -10.03 16.89
CA ARG A 141 -10.37 -8.72 17.39
C ARG A 141 -9.51 -8.89 18.63
N GLY A 142 -8.31 -8.33 18.60
CA GLY A 142 -7.34 -8.39 19.69
C GLY A 142 -7.82 -7.63 20.92
N ASP A 143 -7.40 -8.08 22.09
CA ASP A 143 -7.73 -7.40 23.35
C ASP A 143 -6.89 -6.14 23.60
N PHE A 144 -5.87 -5.87 22.78
CA PHE A 144 -4.85 -4.81 22.93
C PHE A 144 -5.04 -3.63 21.95
N GLU A 145 -4.31 -2.53 22.17
CA GLU A 145 -4.33 -1.36 21.28
C GLU A 145 -3.61 -1.67 19.95
N PRO A 146 -4.25 -1.48 18.78
CA PRO A 146 -3.58 -1.63 17.49
C PRO A 146 -2.55 -0.52 17.26
N LEU A 147 -1.41 -0.84 16.63
CA LEU A 147 -0.44 0.18 16.24
C LEU A 147 -0.86 0.94 14.98
N VAL A 148 -1.59 0.30 14.07
CA VAL A 148 -2.04 0.91 12.81
C VAL A 148 -3.52 0.68 12.59
N SER A 149 -4.17 1.56 11.83
CA SER A 149 -5.55 1.34 11.39
C SER A 149 -5.62 0.18 10.38
N GLU A 150 -6.81 -0.41 10.27
CA GLU A 150 -7.08 -1.42 9.22
C GLU A 150 -6.84 -0.86 7.82
N ASP A 151 -7.24 0.40 7.55
CA ASP A 151 -6.98 1.08 6.28
C ASP A 151 -5.48 1.11 5.92
N THR A 152 -4.64 1.61 6.84
CA THR A 152 -3.19 1.66 6.63
C THR A 152 -2.62 0.26 6.38
N PHE A 153 -3.10 -0.75 7.12
CA PHE A 153 -2.65 -2.12 6.93
C PHE A 153 -3.04 -2.67 5.55
N TYR A 154 -4.28 -2.47 5.10
CA TYR A 154 -4.75 -2.92 3.79
C TYR A 154 -4.05 -2.19 2.65
N ARG A 155 -3.76 -0.89 2.80
CA ARG A 155 -2.92 -0.14 1.85
C ARG A 155 -1.53 -0.74 1.73
N VAL A 156 -0.90 -1.11 2.86
CA VAL A 156 0.38 -1.83 2.85
C VAL A 156 0.26 -3.18 2.13
N GLN A 157 -0.81 -3.95 2.33
CA GLN A 157 -1.02 -5.21 1.59
C GLN A 157 -1.20 -4.97 0.09
N ALA A 158 -1.87 -3.89 -0.31
CA ALA A 158 -2.02 -3.52 -1.72
C ALA A 158 -0.67 -3.16 -2.37
N VAL A 159 0.20 -2.45 -1.66
CA VAL A 159 1.58 -2.18 -2.08
C VAL A 159 2.40 -3.47 -2.17
N LEU A 160 2.32 -4.36 -1.16
CA LEU A 160 3.03 -5.64 -1.15
C LEU A 160 2.61 -6.58 -2.29
N SER A 161 1.32 -6.60 -2.63
CA SER A 161 0.77 -7.43 -3.70
C SER A 161 0.95 -6.84 -5.09
N GLY A 162 1.44 -5.59 -5.20
CA GLY A 162 1.60 -4.88 -6.46
C GLY A 162 0.28 -4.43 -7.10
N ARG A 163 -0.83 -4.45 -6.36
CA ARG A 163 -2.14 -3.94 -6.82
C ARG A 163 -2.17 -2.41 -6.88
N THR A 164 -1.36 -1.76 -6.04
CA THR A 164 -1.07 -0.33 -6.18
C THR A 164 0.23 -0.18 -6.99
N PRO A 165 0.27 0.64 -8.05
CA PRO A 165 1.50 0.97 -8.74
C PRO A 165 2.51 1.53 -7.73
N SER A 166 3.61 0.81 -7.53
CA SER A 166 4.70 1.29 -6.68
C SER A 166 5.28 2.57 -7.31
N LEU A 167 5.17 3.70 -6.61
CA LEU A 167 5.88 4.94 -6.94
C LEU A 167 7.37 4.82 -6.64
N ALA A 168 7.75 3.82 -5.83
CA ALA A 168 9.14 3.43 -5.67
C ALA A 168 9.58 2.71 -6.95
N PRO A 169 10.61 3.19 -7.64
CA PRO A 169 11.16 2.43 -8.74
C PRO A 169 11.67 1.10 -8.18
N GLN A 170 11.38 -0.02 -8.86
CA GLN A 170 12.15 -1.23 -8.64
C GLN A 170 13.59 -0.86 -9.00
N LEU A 171 14.45 -0.63 -8.00
CA LEU A 171 15.90 -0.49 -8.15
C LEU A 171 16.47 -1.84 -8.62
N GLN A 172 16.08 -2.29 -9.80
CA GLN A 172 16.69 -3.37 -10.55
C GLN A 172 17.56 -2.73 -11.64
N GLY A 173 18.63 -2.07 -11.24
CA GLY A 173 19.51 -1.42 -12.18
C GLY A 173 20.81 -0.96 -11.55
N HIS A 174 21.89 -1.08 -12.31
CA HIS A 174 23.14 -0.41 -12.02
C HIS A 174 22.90 1.12 -12.10
N PRO A 175 23.47 1.95 -11.21
CA PRO A 175 23.22 3.40 -11.13
C PRO A 175 23.37 4.12 -12.47
N ASP A 176 24.27 3.63 -13.32
CA ASP A 176 24.54 4.22 -14.63
C ASP A 176 23.47 3.95 -15.69
N PHE A 177 22.50 3.04 -15.48
CA PHE A 177 21.57 2.60 -16.54
C PHE A 177 20.10 2.86 -16.16
N PRO A 178 19.64 4.13 -16.15
CA PRO A 178 18.30 4.52 -15.71
C PRO A 178 17.17 3.90 -16.53
N LEU A 179 17.38 3.63 -17.82
CA LEU A 179 16.36 3.10 -18.74
C LEU A 179 16.27 1.56 -18.74
N ARG A 180 17.07 0.89 -17.91
CA ARG A 180 17.10 -0.58 -17.82
C ARG A 180 15.76 -1.12 -17.32
N GLY A 181 15.21 -2.10 -18.02
CA GLY A 181 13.90 -2.70 -17.71
C GLY A 181 12.69 -1.82 -18.04
N PHE A 182 12.87 -0.50 -18.13
CA PHE A 182 11.85 0.46 -18.52
C PHE A 182 11.61 0.47 -20.04
N VAL A 183 12.70 0.49 -20.84
CA VAL A 183 12.59 0.37 -22.30
C VAL A 183 12.49 -1.10 -22.68
N ARG A 184 11.54 -1.43 -23.56
CA ARG A 184 11.29 -2.79 -24.07
C ARG A 184 11.75 -2.90 -25.52
N CYS A 185 12.32 -4.05 -25.87
CA CYS A 185 12.65 -4.39 -27.25
C CYS A 185 11.36 -4.68 -28.03
N GLU A 186 11.13 -4.01 -29.15
CA GLU A 186 9.98 -4.29 -30.02
C GLU A 186 9.97 -5.75 -30.49
N SER A 187 11.13 -6.28 -30.90
CA SER A 187 11.21 -7.60 -31.51
C SER A 187 10.90 -8.77 -30.56
N CYS A 188 11.09 -8.60 -29.24
CA CYS A 188 10.83 -9.68 -28.27
C CYS A 188 9.96 -9.30 -27.06
N GLY A 189 9.54 -8.04 -26.95
CA GLY A 189 8.72 -7.50 -25.86
C GLY A 189 9.39 -7.42 -24.48
N ARG A 190 10.62 -7.93 -24.34
CA ARG A 190 11.34 -7.96 -23.06
C ARG A 190 12.06 -6.63 -22.79
N GLY A 191 12.19 -6.27 -21.52
CA GLY A 191 12.93 -5.10 -21.08
C GLY A 191 14.43 -5.19 -21.42
N LEU A 192 15.00 -4.09 -21.91
CA LEU A 192 16.41 -3.95 -22.23
C LEU A 192 17.26 -4.05 -20.96
N THR A 193 18.45 -4.63 -21.12
CA THR A 193 19.50 -4.67 -20.10
C THR A 193 20.56 -3.63 -20.42
N GLY A 194 21.37 -3.25 -19.42
CA GLY A 194 22.50 -2.34 -19.59
C GLY A 194 23.77 -2.94 -19.00
N SER A 195 24.89 -2.85 -19.73
CA SER A 195 26.20 -3.27 -19.24
C SER A 195 27.33 -2.42 -19.83
N TRP A 196 28.44 -2.41 -19.10
CA TRP A 196 29.71 -1.89 -19.59
C TRP A 196 30.45 -2.98 -20.36
N SER A 197 30.89 -2.66 -21.57
CA SER A 197 31.72 -3.53 -22.41
C SER A 197 33.14 -3.01 -22.43
N LYS A 198 34.12 -3.88 -22.14
CA LYS A 198 35.55 -3.53 -22.14
C LYS A 198 36.07 -3.50 -23.58
N GLY A 199 36.53 -2.33 -24.04
CA GLY A 199 37.29 -2.19 -25.27
C GLY A 199 38.80 -2.24 -25.03
N ARG A 200 39.59 -1.87 -26.05
CA ARG A 200 41.06 -1.85 -25.98
C ARG A 200 41.60 -0.87 -24.94
N SER A 201 41.01 0.32 -24.85
CA SER A 201 41.51 1.44 -24.04
C SER A 201 40.50 1.97 -23.01
N SER A 202 39.21 1.66 -23.16
CA SER A 202 38.14 2.21 -22.32
C SER A 202 36.95 1.25 -22.21
N TYR A 203 36.06 1.53 -21.28
CA TYR A 203 34.77 0.87 -21.14
C TYR A 203 33.69 1.67 -21.86
N TYR A 204 32.80 0.96 -22.55
CA TYR A 204 31.72 1.54 -23.34
C TYR A 204 30.39 1.02 -22.82
N ALA A 205 29.46 1.92 -22.51
CA ALA A 205 28.15 1.56 -21.97
C ALA A 205 27.12 1.34 -23.10
N TYR A 206 26.40 0.23 -23.01
CA TYR A 206 25.36 -0.15 -23.99
C TYR A 206 24.07 -0.60 -23.32
N TYR A 207 22.94 -0.25 -23.93
CA TYR A 207 21.68 -0.93 -23.72
C TYR A 207 21.50 -2.01 -24.79
N HIS A 208 21.18 -3.22 -24.38
CA HIS A 208 21.07 -4.36 -25.28
C HIS A 208 19.99 -5.32 -24.82
N CYS A 209 19.49 -6.11 -25.76
CA CYS A 209 18.57 -7.18 -25.46
C CYS A 209 19.30 -8.38 -24.81
N ARG A 210 18.56 -9.24 -24.11
CA ARG A 210 19.11 -10.45 -23.49
C ARG A 210 19.67 -11.43 -24.55
N PRO A 211 20.62 -12.31 -24.18
CA PRO A 211 21.09 -13.38 -25.05
C PRO A 211 19.92 -14.16 -25.69
N GLY A 212 19.99 -14.36 -27.01
CA GLY A 212 18.91 -14.99 -27.79
C GLY A 212 18.07 -14.02 -28.63
N CYS A 213 18.14 -12.71 -28.37
CA CYS A 213 17.52 -11.70 -29.24
C CYS A 213 18.56 -10.63 -29.63
N ARG A 214 18.72 -10.42 -30.94
CA ARG A 214 19.66 -9.44 -31.52
C ARG A 214 18.98 -8.13 -31.97
N GLY A 215 17.72 -7.92 -31.59
CA GLY A 215 16.92 -6.78 -32.07
C GLY A 215 17.49 -5.42 -31.66
N VAL A 216 17.99 -5.30 -30.42
CA VAL A 216 18.51 -4.03 -29.90
C VAL A 216 19.91 -4.20 -29.32
N ASN A 217 20.84 -3.38 -29.81
CA ASN A 217 22.13 -3.10 -29.19
C ASN A 217 22.53 -1.65 -29.53
N VAL A 218 22.45 -0.75 -28.55
CA VAL A 218 22.60 0.69 -28.75
C VAL A 218 23.45 1.31 -27.66
N THR A 219 24.24 2.33 -28.01
CA THR A 219 25.07 3.04 -27.03
C THR A 219 24.19 3.72 -25.99
N LYS A 220 24.67 3.76 -24.75
CA LYS A 220 23.98 4.45 -23.64
C LYS A 220 23.62 5.90 -24.00
N ALA A 221 24.59 6.64 -24.53
CA ALA A 221 24.42 8.04 -24.89
C ALA A 221 23.32 8.25 -25.93
N ARG A 222 23.23 7.37 -26.94
CA ARG A 222 22.21 7.48 -27.99
C ARG A 222 20.82 7.21 -27.43
N LEU A 223 20.61 6.11 -26.71
CA LEU A 223 19.27 5.77 -26.20
C LEU A 223 18.77 6.82 -25.20
N GLU A 224 19.64 7.30 -24.31
CA GLU A 224 19.26 8.33 -23.33
C GLU A 224 18.99 9.70 -23.98
N SER A 225 19.74 10.08 -25.02
CA SER A 225 19.47 11.30 -25.78
C SER A 225 18.15 11.22 -26.56
N LEU A 226 17.82 10.04 -27.12
CA LEU A 226 16.52 9.83 -27.75
C LEU A 226 15.40 9.94 -26.70
N PHE A 227 15.59 9.38 -25.51
CA PHE A 227 14.58 9.45 -24.45
C PHE A 227 14.39 10.88 -23.94
N GLU A 228 15.47 11.64 -23.80
CA GLU A 228 15.42 13.07 -23.47
C GLU A 228 14.60 13.85 -24.50
N LYS A 229 14.74 13.56 -25.80
CA LYS A 229 13.92 14.17 -26.86
C LYS A 229 12.45 13.80 -26.73
N GLU A 230 12.13 12.56 -26.39
CA GLU A 230 10.74 12.16 -26.14
C GLU A 230 10.15 12.90 -24.92
N LEU A 231 10.92 13.06 -23.84
CA LEU A 231 10.50 13.90 -22.71
C LEU A 231 10.29 15.36 -23.10
N ALA A 232 11.19 15.92 -23.92
CA ALA A 232 11.08 17.30 -24.38
C ALA A 232 9.80 17.54 -25.20
N ARG A 233 9.36 16.56 -25.99
CA ARG A 233 8.08 16.62 -26.72
C ARG A 233 6.86 16.63 -25.78
N LEU A 234 6.98 16.07 -24.59
CA LEU A 234 5.89 16.06 -23.60
C LEU A 234 5.79 17.36 -22.79
N GLN A 235 6.78 18.25 -22.87
CA GLN A 235 6.82 19.46 -22.07
C GLN A 235 5.68 20.41 -22.48
N PRO A 236 4.79 20.77 -21.54
CA PRO A 236 3.65 21.63 -21.84
C PRO A 236 4.10 23.05 -22.13
N THR A 237 3.44 23.66 -23.12
CA THR A 237 3.63 25.08 -23.41
C THR A 237 3.13 25.92 -22.24
N ALA A 238 3.65 27.15 -22.10
CA ALA A 238 3.19 28.08 -21.08
C ALA A 238 1.68 28.34 -21.16
N GLY A 239 1.13 28.42 -22.39
CA GLY A 239 -0.30 28.58 -22.62
C GLY A 239 -1.12 27.39 -22.14
N TYR A 240 -0.69 26.16 -22.43
CA TYR A 240 -1.36 24.95 -21.96
C TYR A 240 -1.29 24.82 -20.43
N MET A 241 -0.14 25.09 -19.82
CA MET A 241 0.00 25.06 -18.36
C MET A 241 -0.95 26.01 -17.65
N ARG A 242 -1.12 27.23 -18.19
CA ARG A 242 -2.09 28.19 -17.66
C ARG A 242 -3.51 27.64 -17.73
N LEU A 243 -3.94 27.14 -18.88
CA LEU A 243 -5.28 26.56 -19.07
C LEU A 243 -5.52 25.35 -18.18
N LEU A 244 -4.52 24.47 -18.04
CA LEU A 244 -4.57 23.30 -17.16
C LEU A 244 -4.78 23.74 -15.71
N LYS A 245 -4.01 24.72 -15.24
CA LYS A 245 -4.12 25.26 -13.88
C LYS A 245 -5.50 25.87 -13.63
N GLU A 246 -5.97 26.74 -14.53
CA GLU A 246 -7.29 27.36 -14.41
C GLU A 246 -8.41 26.31 -14.36
N SER A 247 -8.36 25.32 -15.27
CA SER A 247 -9.34 24.24 -15.34
C SER A 247 -9.35 23.38 -14.08
N VAL A 248 -8.18 22.97 -13.60
CA VAL A 248 -8.05 22.15 -12.38
C VAL A 248 -8.53 22.93 -11.15
N LEU A 249 -8.16 24.21 -11.02
CA LEU A 249 -8.62 25.05 -9.91
C LEU A 249 -10.13 25.26 -9.93
N GLN A 250 -10.73 25.44 -11.10
CA GLN A 250 -12.18 25.59 -11.24
C GLN A 250 -12.91 24.30 -10.82
N ILE A 251 -12.47 23.14 -11.32
CA ILE A 251 -13.05 21.84 -10.94
C ILE A 251 -12.86 21.58 -9.44
N TRP A 252 -11.68 21.90 -8.90
CA TRP A 252 -11.39 21.74 -7.48
C TRP A 252 -12.28 22.61 -6.60
N LYS A 253 -12.45 23.90 -6.95
CA LYS A 253 -13.36 24.81 -6.24
C LYS A 253 -14.80 24.28 -6.23
N ALA A 254 -15.32 23.86 -7.39
CA ALA A 254 -16.66 23.29 -7.49
C ALA A 254 -16.82 22.01 -6.65
N ARG A 255 -15.82 21.12 -6.65
CA ARG A 255 -15.81 19.92 -5.80
C ARG A 255 -15.77 20.27 -4.31
N LYS A 256 -14.95 21.25 -3.92
CA LYS A 256 -14.83 21.71 -2.52
C LYS A 256 -16.15 22.32 -2.03
N GLU A 257 -16.84 23.07 -2.87
CA GLU A 257 -18.17 23.60 -2.56
C GLU A 257 -19.20 22.49 -2.41
N SER A 258 -19.22 21.50 -3.31
CA SER A 258 -20.10 20.33 -3.18
C SER A 258 -19.83 19.57 -1.89
N ALA A 259 -18.57 19.25 -1.60
CA ALA A 259 -18.17 18.54 -0.40
C ALA A 259 -18.56 19.29 0.87
N ARG A 260 -18.40 20.62 0.91
CA ARG A 260 -18.89 21.46 2.01
C ARG A 260 -20.41 21.40 2.16
N ALA A 261 -21.15 21.41 1.05
CA ALA A 261 -22.60 21.28 1.08
C ALA A 261 -23.04 19.90 1.58
N ASP A 262 -22.35 18.83 1.18
CA ASP A 262 -22.56 17.46 1.65
C ASP A 262 -22.27 17.32 3.14
N LEU A 263 -21.14 17.82 3.62
CA LEU A 263 -20.80 17.87 5.04
C LEU A 263 -21.86 18.63 5.85
N ALA A 264 -22.33 19.77 5.35
CA ALA A 264 -23.38 20.56 6.00
C ALA A 264 -24.75 19.85 5.98
N ARG A 265 -25.05 19.02 4.98
CA ARG A 265 -26.24 18.18 4.93
C ARG A 265 -26.14 17.03 5.95
N ALA A 266 -25.02 16.32 5.95
CA ALA A 266 -24.76 15.22 6.89
C ALA A 266 -24.78 15.70 8.35
N ALA A 267 -24.21 16.87 8.64
CA ALA A 267 -24.26 17.47 9.98
C ALA A 267 -25.70 17.74 10.44
N ARG A 268 -26.55 18.30 9.56
CA ARG A 268 -27.96 18.55 9.86
C ARG A 268 -28.74 17.24 10.09
N GLN A 269 -28.46 16.20 9.31
CA GLN A 269 -29.07 14.88 9.50
C GLN A 269 -28.65 14.24 10.83
N ALA A 270 -27.37 14.31 11.18
CA ALA A 270 -26.85 13.82 12.45
C ALA A 270 -27.50 14.54 13.64
N GLU A 271 -27.65 15.87 13.57
CA GLU A 271 -28.34 16.65 14.61
C GLU A 271 -29.82 16.25 14.73
N ALA A 272 -30.51 16.02 13.60
CA ALA A 272 -31.89 15.59 13.61
C ALA A 272 -32.08 14.19 14.23
N ILE A 273 -31.16 13.25 13.97
CA ILE A 273 -31.16 11.91 14.58
C ILE A 273 -30.83 11.99 16.07
N GLN A 274 -29.89 12.84 16.45
CA GLN A 274 -29.59 13.08 17.87
C GLN A 274 -30.81 13.60 18.61
N LYS A 275 -31.54 14.57 18.07
CA LYS A 275 -32.80 15.05 18.67
C LYS A 275 -33.87 13.96 18.78
N LYS A 276 -33.89 12.98 17.87
CA LYS A 276 -34.80 11.81 17.98
C LYS A 276 -34.39 10.88 19.11
N LEU A 277 -33.07 10.65 19.29
CA LEU A 277 -32.54 9.90 20.43
C LEU A 277 -32.87 10.60 21.74
N ASP A 278 -32.65 11.92 21.84
CA ASP A 278 -32.93 12.68 23.06
C ASP A 278 -34.42 12.58 23.45
N ARG A 279 -35.34 12.67 22.47
CA ARG A 279 -36.78 12.46 22.69
C ARG A 279 -37.13 11.03 23.12
N LEU A 280 -36.44 10.04 22.56
CA LEU A 280 -36.63 8.63 22.92
C LEU A 280 -36.16 8.38 24.37
N ASP A 281 -35.04 9.00 24.76
CA ASP A 281 -34.52 8.97 26.13
C ASP A 281 -35.49 9.66 27.10
N GLU A 282 -36.08 10.81 26.73
CA GLU A 282 -37.09 11.49 27.54
C GLU A 282 -38.34 10.64 27.77
N ALA A 283 -38.87 10.04 26.70
CA ALA A 283 -40.05 9.17 26.73
C ALA A 283 -39.85 7.93 27.62
N PHE A 284 -38.64 7.36 27.61
CA PHE A 284 -38.30 6.19 28.42
C PHE A 284 -38.02 6.55 29.89
N LEU A 285 -37.16 7.54 30.15
CA LEU A 285 -36.65 7.84 31.49
C LEU A 285 -37.64 8.63 32.35
N PHE A 286 -38.34 9.59 31.76
CA PHE A 286 -39.18 10.54 32.52
C PHE A 286 -40.67 10.28 32.33
N GLU A 287 -41.11 10.07 31.09
CA GLU A 287 -42.53 9.84 30.80
C GLU A 287 -42.98 8.39 31.06
N ARG A 288 -42.03 7.44 31.02
CA ARG A 288 -42.26 5.99 31.11
C ARG A 288 -43.36 5.49 30.16
N SER A 289 -43.42 6.11 28.97
CA SER A 289 -44.45 5.86 27.96
C SER A 289 -44.13 4.68 27.04
N ILE A 290 -42.91 4.12 27.16
CA ILE A 290 -42.40 2.98 26.38
C ILE A 290 -41.64 1.99 27.28
N ASP A 291 -41.66 0.72 26.93
CA ASP A 291 -40.88 -0.33 27.60
C ASP A 291 -39.43 -0.42 27.08
N ILE A 292 -38.61 -1.21 27.78
CA ILE A 292 -37.18 -1.33 27.49
C ILE A 292 -36.91 -2.03 26.14
N ASP A 293 -37.74 -2.98 25.72
CA ASP A 293 -37.57 -3.70 24.45
C ASP A 293 -37.88 -2.78 23.26
N VAL A 294 -38.87 -1.90 23.41
CA VAL A 294 -39.20 -0.85 22.43
C VAL A 294 -38.11 0.21 22.39
N TYR A 295 -37.64 0.68 23.55
CA TYR A 295 -36.54 1.64 23.64
C TYR A 295 -35.29 1.11 22.95
N ASP A 296 -34.82 -0.08 23.30
CA ASP A 296 -33.57 -0.66 22.79
C ASP A 296 -33.61 -0.81 21.27
N ARG A 297 -34.72 -1.34 20.72
CA ARG A 297 -34.90 -1.50 19.26
C ARG A 297 -34.79 -0.19 18.49
N HIS A 298 -35.39 0.88 19.00
CA HIS A 298 -35.39 2.17 18.33
C HIS A 298 -34.08 2.94 18.56
N ALA A 299 -33.50 2.84 19.76
CA ALA A 299 -32.24 3.48 20.11
C ALA A 299 -31.06 2.86 19.34
N GLU A 300 -31.04 1.53 19.20
CA GLU A 300 -30.01 0.81 18.44
C GLU A 300 -29.99 1.27 16.98
N LYS A 301 -31.16 1.30 16.32
CA LYS A 301 -31.29 1.75 14.93
C LYS A 301 -30.84 3.21 14.74
N LEU A 302 -31.26 4.12 15.61
CA LEU A 302 -30.87 5.53 15.51
C LEU A 302 -29.37 5.74 15.80
N ARG A 303 -28.79 4.99 16.74
CA ARG A 303 -27.34 5.02 17.02
C ARG A 303 -26.53 4.47 15.86
N GLU A 304 -27.00 3.42 15.19
CA GLU A 304 -26.39 2.88 13.98
C GLU A 304 -26.38 3.92 12.86
N GLU A 305 -27.54 4.51 12.53
CA GLU A 305 -27.67 5.58 11.52
C GLU A 305 -26.75 6.77 11.83
N LEU A 306 -26.69 7.20 13.09
CA LEU A 306 -25.81 8.29 13.54
C LEU A 306 -24.33 7.94 13.40
N THR A 307 -23.97 6.68 13.66
CA THR A 307 -22.59 6.20 13.56
C THR A 307 -22.14 6.19 12.10
N LEU A 308 -22.98 5.70 11.19
CA LEU A 308 -22.70 5.70 9.74
C LEU A 308 -22.48 7.12 9.21
N LEU A 309 -23.36 8.07 9.55
CA LEU A 309 -23.22 9.47 9.14
C LEU A 309 -21.94 10.13 9.69
N ARG A 310 -21.53 9.78 10.91
CA ARG A 310 -20.28 10.28 11.51
C ARG A 310 -19.04 9.73 10.82
N ILE A 311 -19.08 8.47 10.38
CA ILE A 311 -17.99 7.83 9.63
C ILE A 311 -17.82 8.49 8.26
N ASP A 312 -18.91 8.67 7.50
CA ASP A 312 -18.88 9.31 6.18
C ASP A 312 -18.35 10.76 6.24
N ARG A 313 -18.73 11.49 7.30
CA ARG A 313 -18.23 12.84 7.57
C ARG A 313 -16.72 12.85 7.80
N HIS A 314 -16.22 11.96 8.66
CA HIS A 314 -14.80 11.88 8.97
C HIS A 314 -13.96 11.48 7.75
N ALA A 315 -14.47 10.58 6.90
CA ALA A 315 -13.78 10.23 5.66
C ALA A 315 -13.62 11.44 4.72
N THR A 316 -14.65 12.27 4.61
CA THR A 316 -14.65 13.47 3.74
C THR A 316 -13.74 14.59 4.26
N GLU A 317 -13.62 14.75 5.59
CA GLU A 317 -12.73 15.76 6.21
C GLU A 317 -11.23 15.43 6.06
N LEU A 318 -10.87 14.16 5.91
CA LEU A 318 -9.46 13.73 5.83
C LEU A 318 -8.82 13.94 4.45
N GLU A 319 -9.59 14.22 3.39
CA GLU A 319 -9.10 14.42 2.02
C GLU A 319 -8.78 15.89 1.68
N GLU A 320 -8.10 16.62 2.56
CA GLU A 320 -7.57 17.95 2.20
C GLU A 320 -6.29 17.80 1.35
N LEU A 321 -6.47 17.75 0.03
CA LEU A 321 -5.37 17.88 -0.93
C LEU A 321 -4.98 19.35 -1.09
N ASP A 322 -3.69 19.66 -0.93
CA ASP A 322 -3.11 20.95 -1.31
C ASP A 322 -2.95 21.04 -2.84
N VAL A 323 -4.08 21.20 -3.52
CA VAL A 323 -4.13 21.28 -4.99
C VAL A 323 -3.34 22.48 -5.52
N GLU A 324 -3.32 23.60 -4.80
CA GLU A 324 -2.55 24.78 -5.20
C GLU A 324 -1.05 24.52 -5.13
N GLY A 325 -0.56 23.92 -4.05
CA GLY A 325 0.84 23.51 -3.92
C GLY A 325 1.25 22.47 -4.96
N ILE A 326 0.38 21.49 -5.23
CA ILE A 326 0.61 20.48 -6.29
C ILE A 326 0.71 21.14 -7.66
N LEU A 327 -0.18 22.08 -7.99
CA LEU A 327 -0.15 22.79 -9.26
C LEU A 327 1.08 23.69 -9.39
N ALA A 328 1.47 24.39 -8.31
CA ALA A 328 2.69 25.19 -8.29
C ALA A 328 3.95 24.33 -8.50
N PHE A 329 3.98 23.13 -7.92
CA PHE A 329 5.04 22.17 -8.18
C PHE A 329 5.05 21.70 -9.64
N ALA A 330 3.88 21.34 -10.18
CA ALA A 330 3.74 20.90 -11.57
C ALA A 330 4.19 21.99 -12.57
N GLU A 331 3.86 23.26 -12.33
CA GLU A 331 4.32 24.41 -13.14
C GLU A 331 5.84 24.55 -13.19
N ARG A 332 6.54 24.15 -12.13
CA ARG A 332 8.01 24.22 -12.07
C ARG A 332 8.67 23.02 -12.72
N VAL A 333 8.03 21.85 -12.63
CA VAL A 333 8.62 20.56 -13.02
C VAL A 333 8.30 20.19 -14.46
N LEU A 334 7.03 20.26 -14.87
CA LEU A 334 6.60 19.74 -16.17
C LEU A 334 7.27 20.46 -17.36
N PRO A 335 7.39 21.80 -17.39
CA PRO A 335 8.04 22.49 -18.50
C PRO A 335 9.54 22.22 -18.61
N ARG A 336 10.16 21.65 -17.56
CA ARG A 336 11.60 21.36 -17.48
C ARG A 336 11.90 19.87 -17.29
N ALA A 337 10.93 19.01 -17.57
CA ALA A 337 11.02 17.58 -17.31
C ALA A 337 12.25 16.90 -17.93
N ALA A 338 12.61 17.26 -19.18
CA ALA A 338 13.79 16.71 -19.86
C ALA A 338 15.09 17.09 -19.13
N ASP A 339 15.31 18.39 -18.89
CA ASP A 339 16.49 18.89 -18.17
C ASP A 339 16.62 18.30 -16.77
N LEU A 340 15.49 18.25 -16.04
CA LEU A 340 15.44 17.72 -14.68
C LEU A 340 15.76 16.23 -14.66
N TRP A 341 15.32 15.48 -15.66
CA TRP A 341 15.67 14.06 -15.80
C TRP A 341 17.18 13.87 -16.01
N VAL A 342 17.82 14.69 -16.85
CA VAL A 342 19.28 14.62 -17.07
C VAL A 342 20.06 14.91 -15.78
N GLN A 343 19.60 15.85 -14.96
CA GLN A 343 20.28 16.25 -13.71
C GLN A 343 19.91 15.38 -12.49
N ALA A 344 18.86 14.58 -12.61
CA ALA A 344 18.33 13.78 -11.52
C ALA A 344 19.23 12.59 -11.14
N SER A 345 19.18 12.21 -9.86
CA SER A 345 19.71 10.93 -9.37
C SER A 345 18.95 9.76 -10.01
N LEU A 346 19.52 8.54 -9.97
CA LEU A 346 18.89 7.36 -10.57
C LEU A 346 17.43 7.17 -10.11
N ASP A 347 17.19 7.24 -8.80
CA ASP A 347 15.84 7.05 -8.22
C ASP A 347 14.86 8.09 -8.78
N GLN A 348 15.29 9.35 -8.87
CA GLN A 348 14.48 10.42 -9.45
C GLN A 348 14.25 10.21 -10.95
N ARG A 349 15.28 9.83 -11.72
CA ARG A 349 15.12 9.50 -13.15
C ARG A 349 14.07 8.41 -13.36
N GLN A 350 14.06 7.38 -12.54
CA GLN A 350 13.12 6.26 -12.67
C GLN A 350 11.69 6.66 -12.25
N ARG A 351 11.54 7.51 -11.24
CA ARG A 351 10.24 8.10 -10.89
C ARG A 351 9.68 8.97 -12.02
N PHE A 352 10.52 9.82 -12.61
CA PHE A 352 10.14 10.64 -13.77
C PHE A 352 9.70 9.75 -14.94
N GLN A 353 10.48 8.71 -15.27
CA GLN A 353 10.13 7.74 -16.32
C GLN A 353 8.73 7.14 -16.13
N GLN A 354 8.43 6.65 -14.92
CA GLN A 354 7.14 6.05 -14.59
C GLN A 354 5.98 7.07 -14.55
N LEU A 355 6.27 8.33 -14.19
CA LEU A 355 5.28 9.40 -14.20
C LEU A 355 4.80 9.74 -15.61
N PHE A 356 5.72 9.80 -16.58
CA PHE A 356 5.37 10.16 -17.96
C PHE A 356 4.90 8.94 -18.76
N PHE A 357 5.49 7.77 -18.53
CA PHE A 357 5.22 6.54 -19.28
C PHE A 357 5.07 5.36 -18.30
N PRO A 358 3.92 5.22 -17.64
CA PRO A 358 3.71 4.19 -16.60
C PRO A 358 3.92 2.75 -17.10
N GLU A 359 3.68 2.48 -18.39
CA GLU A 359 3.84 1.15 -18.99
C GLU A 359 5.23 0.89 -19.59
N GLY A 360 6.10 1.91 -19.59
CA GLY A 360 7.38 1.91 -20.28
C GLY A 360 7.28 2.37 -21.73
N MET A 361 8.38 2.21 -22.48
CA MET A 361 8.47 2.60 -23.89
C MET A 361 9.05 1.44 -24.72
N THR A 362 8.64 1.33 -25.98
CA THR A 362 9.13 0.30 -26.90
C THR A 362 10.16 0.90 -27.85
N PHE A 363 11.23 0.16 -28.13
CA PHE A 363 12.35 0.58 -28.98
C PHE A 363 12.67 -0.49 -30.02
N ASP A 364 12.75 -0.09 -31.29
CA ASP A 364 12.94 -0.97 -32.45
C ASP A 364 14.43 -1.23 -32.81
N GLY A 365 15.34 -0.51 -32.14
CA GLY A 365 16.78 -0.52 -32.45
C GLY A 365 17.28 0.78 -33.07
N ARG A 366 16.38 1.63 -33.57
CA ARG A 366 16.66 2.94 -34.16
C ARG A 366 16.02 4.07 -33.36
N ASP A 367 14.71 3.96 -33.11
CA ASP A 367 13.85 4.97 -32.51
C ASP A 367 12.82 4.35 -31.54
N PHE A 368 12.17 5.18 -30.73
CA PHE A 368 11.04 4.75 -29.92
C PHE A 368 9.81 4.58 -30.82
N VAL A 369 9.11 3.46 -30.67
CA VAL A 369 8.01 3.05 -31.54
C VAL A 369 6.74 2.78 -30.74
N GLY A 370 5.60 3.02 -31.40
CA GLY A 370 4.28 3.02 -30.79
C GLY A 370 3.94 4.33 -30.07
N THR A 371 2.66 4.66 -29.96
CA THR A 371 2.19 5.73 -29.08
C THR A 371 2.41 5.25 -27.65
N ALA A 372 3.51 5.66 -27.02
CA ALA A 372 3.74 5.33 -25.62
C ALA A 372 2.53 5.82 -24.81
N VAL A 373 1.99 4.95 -23.94
CA VAL A 373 0.85 5.33 -23.09
C VAL A 373 1.34 6.43 -22.15
N THR A 374 1.03 7.68 -22.51
CA THR A 374 1.34 8.84 -21.69
C THR A 374 0.26 9.03 -20.64
N THR A 375 0.63 9.62 -19.51
CA THR A 375 -0.35 10.07 -18.52
C THR A 375 -1.38 11.01 -19.17
N ARG A 376 -2.67 10.87 -18.79
CA ARG A 376 -3.81 11.60 -19.40
C ARG A 376 -3.63 13.14 -19.48
N ALA A 377 -2.79 13.70 -18.61
CA ALA A 377 -2.44 15.12 -18.62
C ALA A 377 -1.77 15.59 -19.94
N PHE A 378 -1.26 14.66 -20.76
CA PHE A 378 -0.56 14.93 -22.02
C PHE A 378 -1.37 14.59 -23.27
N ASN A 379 -2.68 14.32 -23.15
CA ASN A 379 -3.53 13.96 -24.29
C ASN A 379 -3.60 15.06 -25.37
N TYR A 380 -3.27 16.32 -25.04
CA TYR A 380 -3.17 17.41 -26.03
C TYR A 380 -2.09 17.20 -27.10
N LEU A 381 -1.16 16.27 -26.88
CA LEU A 381 -0.11 15.90 -27.82
C LEU A 381 -0.55 14.78 -28.77
N GLN A 382 -1.73 14.19 -28.56
CA GLN A 382 -2.29 13.25 -29.52
C GLN A 382 -2.60 14.01 -30.82
N PRO A 383 -2.27 13.45 -31.99
CA PRO A 383 -2.73 13.99 -33.26
C PRO A 383 -4.25 14.16 -33.19
N ILE A 384 -4.75 15.35 -33.49
CA ILE A 384 -6.17 15.52 -33.75
C ILE A 384 -6.43 14.73 -35.02
N GLU A 385 -7.06 13.56 -34.90
CA GLU A 385 -7.62 12.86 -36.06
C GLU A 385 -8.67 13.79 -36.65
N GLY A 386 -8.31 14.48 -37.74
CA GLY A 386 -9.24 15.30 -38.49
C GLY A 386 -10.37 14.40 -38.99
N GLY A 387 -11.50 14.41 -38.29
CA GLY A 387 -12.74 13.84 -38.78
C GLY A 387 -13.12 14.58 -40.06
N ASP A 388 -13.15 13.84 -41.17
CA ASP A 388 -13.63 14.22 -42.50
C ASP A 388 -14.05 15.70 -42.70
N GLU A 389 -13.07 16.58 -42.96
CA GLU A 389 -13.30 17.92 -43.51
C GLU A 389 -13.69 17.87 -45.01
N ARG A 390 -14.53 16.90 -45.41
CA ARG A 390 -15.05 16.72 -46.78
C ARG A 390 -16.57 16.50 -46.85
N LEU A 391 -17.31 16.96 -45.85
CA LEU A 391 -18.74 17.18 -46.02
C LEU A 391 -18.98 18.68 -46.20
N VAL A 392 -18.86 19.11 -47.46
CA VAL A 392 -19.47 20.37 -47.90
C VAL A 392 -20.99 20.15 -47.83
N ASP A 393 -21.71 21.03 -47.13
CA ASP A 393 -23.17 21.05 -47.18
C ASP A 393 -23.63 21.21 -48.63
N LEU A 394 -24.35 20.21 -49.14
CA LEU A 394 -25.09 20.32 -50.39
C LEU A 394 -26.17 21.38 -50.21
N THR A 395 -25.86 22.59 -50.66
CA THR A 395 -26.81 23.69 -50.77
C THR A 395 -27.95 23.25 -51.69
N GLY A 396 -29.15 23.11 -51.13
CA GLY A 396 -30.38 22.96 -51.89
C GLY A 396 -30.64 24.26 -52.64
N ILE A 397 -30.34 24.25 -53.95
CA ILE A 397 -30.79 25.27 -54.89
C ILE A 397 -32.18 24.85 -55.36
N GLU A 398 -33.21 25.24 -54.63
CA GLU A 398 -34.55 25.42 -55.20
C GLU A 398 -34.84 26.92 -55.30
N PRO A 399 -35.25 27.44 -56.46
CA PRO A 399 -35.64 28.83 -56.62
C PRO A 399 -37.06 29.06 -56.08
N VAL A 400 -37.27 30.21 -55.44
CA VAL A 400 -38.57 30.68 -54.96
C VAL A 400 -39.47 30.95 -56.17
N THR A 401 -40.67 30.38 -56.15
CA THR A 401 -41.71 30.54 -57.17
C THR A 401 -42.21 31.99 -57.28
N SER A 402 -42.42 32.43 -58.51
CA SER A 402 -43.42 33.43 -58.91
C SER A 402 -44.09 32.94 -60.19
#